data_AF-A0A1U8AEY1-F1
#
_entry.id   AF-A0A1U8AEY1-F1
#
_cell.length_a   1.000
_cell.length_b   1.000
_cell.length_c   1.000
_cell.angle_alpha   90.00
_cell.angle_beta   90.00
_cell.angle_gamma   90.00
#
_symmetry.space_group_name_H-M   'P 1'
#
loop_
_entity.id
_entity.type
_entity.pdbx_description
1 polymer ?
#
loop_
_entity_poly.entity_id
_entity_poly.type
_entity_poly.pdbx_seq_one_letter_code
_entity_poly.pdbx_strand_id
1 'polypeptide(L)'
;MVTVEDIRKAQRAEGPATVMAIGTATPPNCVDQSTYPDYYFRITNSEHKTELKEKFKRMCEKSMIKKRYMHLTEEILKENPNVCAYMAPSLDARQDMVVVEVPKLGKEAATKAIKEWGQPKSKITHLVFCTTSGVDMPGADYQLTKLLGLRPSVKRLMMYQQGCFAGGTVLRLLRATRHILSEYGNMSSACVLFILDEMRKKSIEDGLKTTGEGLEWGVLFGFGPGLTVETVVLHSIAA
;
A
#
# COMPACT_ATOMS: atom_id res chain seq x y z
N MET A 1 4.66 -42.04 13.81
CA MET A 1 3.65 -40.97 13.69
C MET A 1 4.41 -39.67 13.48
N VAL A 2 4.08 -38.90 12.45
CA VAL A 2 4.63 -37.54 12.28
C VAL A 2 3.92 -36.64 13.31
N THR A 3 4.68 -35.85 14.07
CA THR A 3 4.09 -34.94 15.06
C THR A 3 3.59 -33.66 14.40
N VAL A 4 2.70 -32.91 15.07
CA VAL A 4 2.26 -31.58 14.59
C VAL A 4 3.44 -30.62 14.45
N GLU A 5 4.44 -30.75 15.33
CA GLU A 5 5.65 -29.93 15.30
C GLU A 5 6.52 -30.24 14.09
N ASP A 6 6.68 -31.52 13.73
CA ASP A 6 7.38 -31.93 12.51
C ASP A 6 6.69 -31.39 11.25
N ILE A 7 5.36 -31.42 11.20
CA ILE A 7 4.57 -30.85 10.09
C ILE A 7 4.80 -29.34 9.98
N ARG A 8 4.76 -28.60 11.10
CA ARG A 8 4.99 -27.16 11.11
C ARG A 8 6.41 -26.82 10.69
N LYS A 9 7.41 -27.53 11.22
CA LYS A 9 8.81 -27.31 10.87
C LYS A 9 9.07 -27.53 9.38
N ALA A 10 8.45 -28.55 8.78
CA ALA A 10 8.54 -28.80 7.34
C ALA A 10 7.86 -27.73 6.45
N GLN A 11 6.91 -26.96 7.00
CA GLN A 11 6.23 -25.86 6.30
C GLN A 11 6.96 -24.52 6.40
N ARG A 12 7.94 -24.40 7.31
CA ARG A 12 8.70 -23.16 7.54
C ARG A 12 9.75 -22.95 6.44
N ALA A 13 10.02 -21.68 6.15
CA ALA A 13 11.21 -21.30 5.40
C ALA A 13 12.39 -21.15 6.36
N GLU A 14 13.56 -21.63 5.95
CA GLU A 14 14.82 -21.39 6.65
C GLU A 14 15.50 -20.12 6.12
N GLY A 15 16.19 -19.39 7.00
CA GLY A 15 16.94 -18.18 6.66
C GLY A 15 16.11 -16.88 6.64
N PRO A 16 16.79 -15.72 6.48
CA PRO A 16 16.14 -14.42 6.49
C PRO A 16 15.40 -14.12 5.18
N ALA A 17 14.42 -13.22 5.23
CA ALA A 17 13.79 -12.70 4.02
C ALA A 17 14.76 -11.79 3.25
N THR A 18 14.86 -11.97 1.94
CA THR A 18 15.74 -11.21 1.06
C THR A 18 14.95 -10.55 -0.07
N VAL A 19 15.39 -9.37 -0.51
CA VAL A 19 14.84 -8.70 -1.69
C VAL A 19 15.48 -9.33 -2.92
N MET A 20 14.66 -9.99 -3.75
CA MET A 20 15.16 -10.74 -4.91
C MET A 20 15.12 -9.95 -6.23
N ALA A 21 14.28 -8.91 -6.32
CA ALA A 21 14.13 -8.06 -7.51
C ALA A 21 13.34 -6.79 -7.17
N ILE A 22 13.51 -5.72 -7.96
CA ILE A 22 12.81 -4.43 -7.79
C ILE A 22 12.35 -3.90 -9.16
N GLY A 23 11.05 -3.65 -9.29
CA GLY A 23 10.46 -3.04 -10.47
C GLY A 23 9.72 -1.75 -10.13
N THR A 24 9.86 -0.73 -10.98
CA THR A 24 9.16 0.56 -10.83
C THR A 24 8.45 0.95 -12.12
N ALA A 25 7.34 1.66 -11.99
CA ALA A 25 6.58 2.21 -13.11
C ALA A 25 6.02 3.59 -12.74
N THR A 26 5.90 4.45 -13.73
CA THR A 26 5.35 5.80 -13.62
C THR A 26 4.41 6.06 -14.80
N PRO A 27 3.35 6.86 -14.63
CA PRO A 27 2.54 7.30 -15.75
C PRO A 27 3.37 8.02 -16.83
N PRO A 28 2.91 8.05 -18.09
CA PRO A 28 3.67 8.63 -19.19
C PRO A 28 3.73 10.16 -19.16
N ASN A 29 2.68 10.83 -18.65
CA ASN A 29 2.63 12.29 -18.60
C ASN A 29 3.62 12.81 -17.55
N CYS A 30 4.56 13.63 -18.01
CA CYS A 30 5.66 14.20 -17.23
C CYS A 30 5.53 15.71 -17.20
N VAL A 31 5.52 16.30 -16.01
CA VAL A 31 5.39 17.74 -15.83
C VAL A 31 6.58 18.28 -15.06
N ASP A 32 7.21 19.31 -15.62
CA ASP A 32 8.35 19.99 -15.00
C ASP A 32 7.91 20.86 -13.83
N GLN A 33 8.68 20.79 -12.74
CA GLN A 33 8.36 21.53 -11.52
C GLN A 33 8.48 23.05 -11.72
N SER A 34 9.34 23.49 -12.65
CA SER A 34 9.55 24.91 -12.96
C SER A 34 8.33 25.56 -13.60
N THR A 35 7.53 24.81 -14.37
CA THR A 35 6.32 25.30 -15.06
C THR A 35 5.03 24.83 -14.40
N TYR A 36 5.12 23.97 -13.39
CA TYR A 36 3.96 23.44 -12.67
C TYR A 36 3.05 24.52 -12.05
N PRO A 37 3.56 25.63 -11.47
CA PRO A 37 2.69 26.70 -10.97
C PRO A 37 1.78 27.29 -12.06
N ASP A 38 2.30 27.52 -13.27
CA ASP A 38 1.51 28.07 -14.37
C ASP A 38 0.47 27.07 -14.87
N TYR A 39 0.86 25.80 -15.01
CA TYR A 39 -0.06 24.72 -15.34
C TYR A 39 -1.19 24.60 -14.30
N TYR A 40 -0.86 24.54 -13.02
CA TYR A 40 -1.82 24.33 -11.93
C TYR A 40 -2.81 25.49 -11.82
N PHE A 41 -2.34 26.73 -11.87
CA PHE A 41 -3.22 27.90 -11.74
C PHE A 41 -4.11 28.09 -12.97
N ARG A 42 -3.63 27.74 -14.17
CA ARG A 42 -4.44 27.73 -15.39
C ARG A 42 -5.55 26.68 -15.31
N ILE A 43 -5.22 25.41 -15.07
CA ILE A 43 -6.20 24.31 -15.14
C ILE A 43 -7.23 24.36 -14.01
N THR A 44 -6.91 25.02 -12.89
CA THR A 44 -7.83 25.24 -11.76
C THR A 44 -8.55 26.58 -11.79
N ASN A 45 -8.51 27.30 -12.93
CA ASN A 45 -9.13 28.62 -13.10
C ASN A 45 -8.77 29.63 -11.99
N SER A 46 -7.53 29.55 -11.49
CA SER A 46 -7.06 30.28 -10.31
C SER A 46 -6.05 31.39 -10.64
N GLU A 47 -5.80 31.71 -11.91
CA GLU A 47 -4.85 32.76 -12.35
C GLU A 47 -5.10 34.14 -11.71
N HIS A 48 -6.35 34.44 -11.34
CA HIS A 48 -6.71 35.68 -10.63
C HIS A 48 -6.12 35.77 -9.20
N LYS A 49 -5.62 34.66 -8.64
CA LYS A 49 -5.03 34.58 -7.28
C LYS A 49 -3.52 34.77 -7.32
N THR A 50 -3.07 35.95 -7.75
CA THR A 50 -1.65 36.26 -8.01
C THR A 50 -0.73 36.01 -6.81
N GLU A 51 -1.09 36.51 -5.62
CA GLU A 51 -0.30 36.31 -4.39
C GLU A 51 -0.17 34.83 -4.01
N LEU A 52 -1.24 34.05 -4.19
CA LEU A 52 -1.24 32.62 -3.93
C LEU A 52 -0.35 31.88 -4.95
N LYS A 53 -0.36 32.33 -6.22
CA LYS A 53 0.52 31.80 -7.28
C LYS A 53 1.98 32.04 -6.96
N GLU A 54 2.34 33.24 -6.53
CA GLU A 54 3.71 33.56 -6.11
C GLU A 54 4.16 32.72 -4.91
N LYS A 55 3.28 32.55 -3.90
CA LYS A 55 3.56 31.67 -2.76
C LYS A 55 3.79 30.22 -3.23
N PHE A 56 2.93 29.72 -4.10
CA PHE A 56 3.03 28.36 -4.64
C PHE A 56 4.29 28.15 -5.49
N LYS A 57 4.69 29.17 -6.27
CA LYS A 57 5.95 29.18 -7.03
C LYS A 57 7.16 29.03 -6.10
N ARG A 58 7.25 29.83 -5.03
CA ARG A 58 8.33 29.71 -4.03
C ARG A 58 8.39 28.33 -3.39
N MET A 59 7.23 27.71 -3.11
CA MET A 59 7.18 26.33 -2.60
C MET A 59 7.72 25.31 -3.63
N CYS A 60 7.35 25.47 -4.91
CA CYS A 60 7.84 24.59 -5.98
C CYS A 60 9.36 24.70 -6.17
N GLU A 61 9.91 25.92 -6.16
CA GLU A 61 11.35 26.17 -6.27
C GLU A 61 12.16 25.54 -5.14
N LYS A 62 11.62 25.54 -3.91
CA LYS A 62 12.29 24.98 -2.72
C LYS A 62 11.97 23.50 -2.46
N SER A 63 11.16 22.87 -3.31
CA SER A 63 10.72 21.47 -3.11
C SER A 63 11.79 20.40 -3.38
N MET A 64 12.92 20.78 -4.00
CA MET A 64 13.96 19.86 -4.51
C MET A 64 13.46 18.86 -5.58
N ILE A 65 12.25 19.06 -6.10
CA ILE A 65 11.66 18.26 -7.18
C ILE A 65 12.01 18.91 -8.52
N LYS A 66 12.51 18.12 -9.48
CA LYS A 66 12.75 18.60 -10.85
C LYS A 66 11.54 18.40 -11.75
N LYS A 67 10.94 17.21 -11.70
CA LYS A 67 9.79 16.80 -12.52
C LYS A 67 8.96 15.76 -11.80
N ARG A 68 7.69 15.60 -12.19
CA ARG A 68 6.76 14.61 -11.65
C ARG A 68 6.04 13.90 -12.77
N TYR A 69 5.68 12.64 -12.54
CA TYR A 69 4.84 11.86 -13.44
C TYR A 69 3.44 11.78 -12.85
N MET A 70 2.43 12.11 -13.64
CA MET A 70 1.03 12.21 -13.19
C MET A 70 0.12 11.50 -14.18
N HIS A 71 -0.82 10.71 -13.70
CA HIS A 71 -1.84 10.12 -14.58
C HIS A 71 -2.79 11.20 -15.12
N LEU A 72 -3.16 12.17 -14.27
CA LEU A 72 -4.02 13.30 -14.66
C LEU A 72 -3.34 14.15 -15.73
N THR A 73 -4.00 14.29 -16.88
CA THR A 73 -3.62 15.19 -17.97
C THR A 73 -4.58 16.38 -18.04
N GLU A 74 -4.28 17.37 -18.88
CA GLU A 74 -5.15 18.53 -19.07
C GLU A 74 -6.51 18.12 -19.65
N GLU A 75 -6.53 17.12 -20.54
CA GLU A 75 -7.73 16.56 -21.16
C GLU A 75 -8.64 15.91 -20.10
N ILE A 76 -8.09 15.02 -19.27
CA ILE A 76 -8.83 14.35 -18.19
C ILE A 76 -9.43 15.39 -17.23
N LEU A 77 -8.65 16.43 -16.90
CA LEU A 77 -9.10 17.48 -15.98
C LEU A 77 -10.20 18.38 -16.59
N LYS A 78 -10.14 18.65 -17.90
CA LYS A 78 -11.21 19.38 -18.62
C LYS A 78 -12.52 18.59 -18.67
N GLU A 79 -12.44 17.27 -18.83
CA GLU A 79 -13.62 16.39 -18.79
C GLU A 79 -14.20 16.25 -17.38
N ASN A 80 -13.39 16.50 -16.35
CA ASN A 80 -13.76 16.34 -14.94
C ASN A 80 -13.57 17.65 -14.14
N PRO A 81 -14.33 18.72 -14.44
CA PRO A 81 -14.09 20.06 -13.87
C PRO A 81 -14.21 20.12 -12.34
N ASN A 82 -15.04 19.27 -11.73
CA ASN A 82 -15.15 19.18 -10.26
C ASN A 82 -13.87 18.68 -9.59
N VAL A 83 -12.99 17.99 -10.31
CA VAL A 83 -11.68 17.57 -9.80
C VAL A 83 -10.75 18.78 -9.63
N CYS A 84 -10.93 19.82 -10.44
CA CYS A 84 -10.19 21.08 -10.40
C CYS A 84 -10.79 22.11 -9.43
N ALA A 85 -12.07 21.97 -9.06
CA ALA A 85 -12.74 22.88 -8.15
C ALA A 85 -12.44 22.54 -6.67
N TYR A 86 -12.17 23.57 -5.87
CA TYR A 86 -11.92 23.41 -4.44
C TYR A 86 -13.20 22.94 -3.72
N MET A 87 -13.12 21.82 -3.01
CA MET A 87 -14.21 21.21 -2.22
C MET A 87 -15.48 20.82 -3.02
N ALA A 88 -15.42 20.81 -4.36
CA ALA A 88 -16.53 20.32 -5.16
C ALA A 88 -16.65 18.79 -5.08
N PRO A 89 -17.88 18.24 -5.12
CA PRO A 89 -18.08 16.79 -5.11
C PRO A 89 -17.42 16.16 -6.34
N SER A 90 -16.40 15.34 -6.08
CA SER A 90 -15.57 14.73 -7.12
C SER A 90 -15.09 13.32 -6.75
N LEU A 91 -15.65 12.71 -5.68
CA LEU A 91 -15.21 11.41 -5.20
C LEU A 91 -15.42 10.32 -6.25
N ASP A 92 -16.60 10.26 -6.88
CA ASP A 92 -16.94 9.23 -7.87
C ASP A 92 -15.99 9.28 -9.06
N ALA A 93 -15.82 10.46 -9.67
CA ALA A 93 -14.87 10.65 -10.77
C ALA A 93 -13.43 10.26 -10.38
N ARG A 94 -12.99 10.61 -9.17
CA ARG A 94 -11.66 10.22 -8.65
C ARG A 94 -11.56 8.71 -8.48
N GLN A 95 -12.58 8.07 -7.95
CA GLN A 95 -12.66 6.62 -7.73
C GLN A 95 -12.64 5.87 -9.06
N ASP A 96 -13.47 6.26 -10.02
CA ASP A 96 -13.55 5.64 -11.34
C ASP A 96 -12.20 5.64 -12.06
N MET A 97 -11.43 6.73 -11.92
CA MET A 97 -10.06 6.80 -12.44
C MET A 97 -9.10 5.88 -11.68
N VAL A 98 -9.00 6.01 -10.35
CA VAL A 98 -7.94 5.32 -9.59
C VAL A 98 -8.15 3.81 -9.49
N VAL A 99 -9.40 3.33 -9.43
CA VAL A 99 -9.71 1.89 -9.34
C VAL A 99 -9.20 1.13 -10.56
N VAL A 100 -9.19 1.78 -11.73
CA VAL A 100 -8.66 1.20 -12.97
C VAL A 100 -7.15 1.36 -13.06
N GLU A 101 -6.61 2.54 -12.73
CA GLU A 101 -5.23 2.89 -13.06
C GLU A 101 -4.21 2.40 -12.03
N VAL A 102 -4.58 2.32 -10.74
CA VAL A 102 -3.72 1.77 -9.68
C VAL A 102 -3.27 0.34 -9.98
N PRO A 103 -4.16 -0.63 -10.29
CA PRO A 103 -3.72 -1.99 -10.59
C PRO A 103 -2.98 -2.10 -11.93
N LYS A 104 -3.26 -1.23 -12.93
CA LYS A 104 -2.48 -1.18 -14.18
C LYS A 104 -1.04 -0.76 -13.95
N LEU A 105 -0.82 0.32 -13.19
CA LEU A 105 0.52 0.78 -12.86
C LEU A 105 1.27 -0.25 -11.98
N GLY A 106 0.54 -0.88 -11.05
CA GLY A 106 1.04 -2.03 -10.28
C GLY A 106 1.48 -3.20 -11.16
N LYS A 107 0.71 -3.53 -12.22
CA LYS A 107 1.04 -4.58 -13.18
C LYS A 107 2.35 -4.28 -13.91
N GLU A 108 2.56 -3.05 -14.37
CA GLU A 108 3.78 -2.66 -15.06
C GLU A 108 5.02 -2.80 -14.17
N ALA A 109 4.95 -2.28 -12.95
CA ALA A 109 6.03 -2.40 -11.97
C ALA A 109 6.32 -3.86 -11.61
N ALA A 110 5.27 -4.64 -11.31
CA ALA A 110 5.40 -6.05 -10.98
C ALA A 110 5.96 -6.88 -12.15
N THR A 111 5.59 -6.55 -13.39
CA THR A 111 6.13 -7.24 -14.59
C THR A 111 7.63 -7.04 -14.73
N LYS A 112 8.15 -5.82 -14.45
CA LYS A 112 9.59 -5.55 -14.43
C LYS A 112 10.30 -6.32 -13.32
N ALA A 113 9.74 -6.33 -12.10
CA ALA A 113 10.30 -7.08 -10.97
C ALA A 113 10.33 -8.60 -11.23
N ILE A 114 9.24 -9.17 -11.79
CA ILE A 114 9.18 -10.59 -12.14
C ILE A 114 10.19 -10.92 -13.24
N LYS A 115 10.36 -10.02 -14.22
CA LYS A 115 11.36 -10.19 -15.28
C LYS A 115 12.79 -10.21 -14.73
N GLU A 116 13.13 -9.30 -13.82
CA GLU A 116 14.43 -9.29 -13.15
C GLU A 116 14.63 -10.54 -12.28
N TRP A 117 13.60 -10.97 -11.55
CA TRP A 117 13.64 -12.18 -10.73
C TRP A 117 13.88 -13.46 -11.55
N GLY A 118 13.48 -13.48 -12.83
CA GLY A 118 13.79 -14.55 -13.79
C GLY A 118 13.08 -15.89 -13.54
N GLN A 119 12.18 -15.97 -12.55
CA GLN A 119 11.42 -17.18 -12.22
C GLN A 119 9.98 -17.11 -12.76
N PRO A 120 9.32 -18.26 -12.96
CA PRO A 120 7.94 -18.27 -13.41
C PRO A 120 7.00 -17.66 -12.36
N LYS A 121 6.08 -16.80 -12.81
CA LYS A 121 5.05 -16.17 -11.95
C LYS A 121 4.19 -17.17 -11.17
N SER A 122 4.10 -18.43 -11.62
CA SER A 122 3.42 -19.52 -10.91
C SER A 122 4.06 -19.83 -9.55
N LYS A 123 5.33 -19.49 -9.32
CA LYS A 123 6.00 -19.63 -8.02
C LYS A 123 5.60 -18.55 -7.01
N ILE A 124 4.91 -17.49 -7.43
CA ILE A 124 4.38 -16.48 -6.50
C ILE A 124 3.29 -17.14 -5.65
N THR A 125 3.43 -17.03 -4.33
CA THR A 125 2.52 -17.62 -3.34
C THR A 125 1.74 -16.56 -2.57
N HIS A 126 2.30 -15.37 -2.43
CA HIS A 126 1.72 -14.26 -1.67
C HIS A 126 1.78 -12.97 -2.50
N LEU A 127 0.77 -12.12 -2.33
CA LEU A 127 0.75 -10.76 -2.84
C LEU A 127 0.38 -9.82 -1.69
N VAL A 128 1.26 -8.85 -1.42
CA VAL A 128 0.96 -7.73 -0.54
C VAL A 128 0.82 -6.49 -1.42
N PHE A 129 -0.33 -5.83 -1.34
CA PHE A 129 -0.62 -4.63 -2.13
C PHE A 129 -0.93 -3.48 -1.20
N CYS A 130 -0.36 -2.31 -1.47
CA CYS A 130 -0.62 -1.10 -0.71
C CYS A 130 -0.99 0.07 -1.64
N THR A 131 -2.01 0.84 -1.28
CA THR A 131 -2.33 2.11 -1.94
C THR A 131 -3.04 3.07 -0.99
N THR A 132 -2.76 4.36 -1.16
CA THR A 132 -3.55 5.46 -0.56
C THR A 132 -4.55 6.03 -1.58
N SER A 133 -4.48 5.58 -2.83
CA SER A 133 -5.32 6.05 -3.93
C SER A 133 -6.49 5.10 -4.15
N GLY A 134 -7.63 5.50 -3.61
CA GLY A 134 -8.92 4.83 -3.75
C GLY A 134 -9.08 3.53 -2.96
N VAL A 135 -10.33 3.08 -2.89
CA VAL A 135 -10.76 1.82 -2.27
C VAL A 135 -11.78 1.14 -3.18
N ASP A 136 -11.73 -0.18 -3.30
CA ASP A 136 -12.69 -0.96 -4.09
C ASP A 136 -12.83 -2.38 -3.54
N MET A 137 -13.93 -3.06 -3.88
CA MET A 137 -14.20 -4.45 -3.54
C MET A 137 -14.83 -5.18 -4.73
N PRO A 138 -14.11 -6.13 -5.38
CA PRO A 138 -12.79 -6.67 -5.04
C PRO A 138 -11.63 -5.67 -5.17
N GLY A 139 -10.70 -5.70 -4.21
CA GLY A 139 -9.62 -4.72 -4.11
C GLY A 139 -8.54 -4.79 -5.20
N ALA A 140 -7.62 -3.82 -5.17
CA ALA A 140 -6.53 -3.69 -6.14
C ALA A 140 -5.59 -4.90 -6.15
N ASP A 141 -5.44 -5.59 -5.01
CA ASP A 141 -4.75 -6.86 -4.89
C ASP A 141 -5.38 -7.96 -5.75
N TYR A 142 -6.72 -8.03 -5.80
CA TYR A 142 -7.45 -8.97 -6.65
C TYR A 142 -7.34 -8.60 -8.14
N GLN A 143 -7.48 -7.31 -8.45
CA GLN A 143 -7.35 -6.84 -9.84
C GLN A 143 -5.95 -7.12 -10.37
N LEU A 144 -4.91 -6.92 -9.55
CA LEU A 144 -3.53 -7.20 -9.92
C LEU A 144 -3.29 -8.70 -10.16
N THR A 145 -3.81 -9.60 -9.31
CA THR A 145 -3.64 -11.06 -9.55
C THR A 145 -4.25 -11.49 -10.88
N LYS A 146 -5.42 -10.94 -11.25
CA LYS A 146 -6.03 -11.15 -12.57
C LYS A 146 -5.16 -10.63 -13.70
N LEU A 147 -4.72 -9.37 -13.61
CA LEU A 147 -3.92 -8.71 -14.65
C LEU A 147 -2.57 -9.41 -14.89
N LEU A 148 -1.95 -9.94 -13.84
CA LEU A 148 -0.71 -10.71 -13.93
C LEU A 148 -0.95 -12.18 -14.28
N GLY A 149 -2.18 -12.68 -14.20
CA GLY A 149 -2.49 -14.11 -14.35
C GLY A 149 -1.79 -14.97 -13.30
N LEU A 150 -1.86 -14.56 -12.03
CA LEU A 150 -1.36 -15.34 -10.91
C LEU A 150 -2.32 -16.47 -10.55
N ARG A 151 -1.85 -17.45 -9.76
CA ARG A 151 -2.69 -18.55 -9.30
C ARG A 151 -3.85 -18.01 -8.44
N PRO A 152 -5.07 -18.55 -8.56
CA PRO A 152 -6.20 -18.18 -7.70
C PRO A 152 -5.94 -18.42 -6.21
N SER A 153 -5.05 -19.37 -5.88
CA SER A 153 -4.65 -19.72 -4.52
C SER A 153 -3.62 -18.77 -3.89
N VAL A 154 -3.22 -17.68 -4.57
CA VAL A 154 -2.31 -16.69 -4.00
C VAL A 154 -2.95 -16.06 -2.77
N LYS A 155 -2.21 -16.08 -1.65
CA LYS A 155 -2.62 -15.42 -0.41
C LYS A 155 -2.42 -13.92 -0.56
N ARG A 156 -3.49 -13.15 -0.43
CA ARG A 156 -3.48 -11.70 -0.65
C ARG A 156 -3.59 -10.94 0.66
N LEU A 157 -2.87 -9.84 0.76
CA LEU A 157 -3.00 -8.85 1.83
C LEU A 157 -3.13 -7.47 1.18
N MET A 158 -4.30 -6.85 1.33
CA MET A 158 -4.61 -5.53 0.79
C MET A 158 -4.55 -4.48 1.90
N MET A 159 -3.78 -3.42 1.68
CA MET A 159 -3.67 -2.30 2.60
C MET A 159 -4.07 -1.00 1.93
N TYR A 160 -5.23 -0.48 2.34
CA TYR A 160 -5.73 0.80 1.88
C TYR A 160 -5.39 1.93 2.87
N GLN A 161 -5.24 3.15 2.34
CA GLN A 161 -5.19 4.39 3.13
C GLN A 161 -4.08 4.45 4.20
N GLN A 162 -2.93 3.81 3.94
CA GLN A 162 -1.81 3.78 4.90
C GLN A 162 -0.88 5.01 4.83
N GLY A 163 -0.92 5.80 3.74
CA GLY A 163 -0.05 6.97 3.61
C GLY A 163 1.43 6.63 3.36
N CYS A 164 2.32 7.60 3.61
CA CYS A 164 3.71 7.53 3.13
C CYS A 164 4.60 6.48 3.83
N PHE A 165 4.26 6.06 5.05
CA PHE A 165 5.04 5.05 5.80
C PHE A 165 4.78 3.61 5.33
N ALA A 166 3.83 3.44 4.42
CA ALA A 166 3.39 2.12 4.00
C ALA A 166 4.47 1.31 3.30
N GLY A 167 5.44 1.95 2.64
CA GLY A 167 6.60 1.28 2.04
C GLY A 167 7.40 0.45 3.06
N GLY A 168 7.68 1.02 4.24
CA GLY A 168 8.33 0.28 5.33
C GLY A 168 7.40 -0.77 5.95
N THR A 169 6.10 -0.48 6.04
CA THR A 169 5.10 -1.41 6.61
C THR A 169 4.92 -2.66 5.75
N VAL A 170 4.91 -2.54 4.42
CA VAL A 170 4.87 -3.69 3.51
C VAL A 170 6.07 -4.61 3.73
N LEU A 171 7.27 -4.04 3.93
CA LEU A 171 8.47 -4.82 4.21
C LEU A 171 8.44 -5.47 5.60
N ARG A 172 7.91 -4.77 6.61
CA ARG A 172 7.83 -5.23 8.01
C ARG A 172 6.75 -6.29 8.25
N LEU A 173 5.57 -6.15 7.66
CA LEU A 173 4.45 -7.10 7.80
C LEU A 173 4.83 -8.52 7.35
N LEU A 174 5.84 -8.63 6.48
CA LEU A 174 6.39 -9.92 6.10
C LEU A 174 7.14 -10.64 7.23
N ARG A 175 7.30 -10.07 8.43
CA ARG A 175 7.92 -10.77 9.59
C ARG A 175 6.85 -11.43 10.47
N ALA A 176 6.13 -10.67 11.31
CA ALA A 176 5.18 -11.24 12.28
C ALA A 176 3.92 -11.84 11.64
N THR A 177 3.26 -11.10 10.73
CA THR A 177 2.08 -11.62 10.01
C THR A 177 2.44 -12.81 9.13
N ARG A 178 3.62 -12.81 8.52
CA ARG A 178 4.10 -13.98 7.76
C ARG A 178 4.43 -15.16 8.67
N HIS A 179 5.08 -14.93 9.81
CA HIS A 179 5.37 -15.98 10.79
C HIS A 179 4.07 -16.65 11.21
N ILE A 180 3.05 -15.88 11.60
CA ILE A 180 1.76 -16.44 11.98
C ILE A 180 1.06 -17.12 10.81
N LEU A 181 1.07 -16.52 9.62
CA LEU A 181 0.47 -17.12 8.42
C LEU A 181 1.19 -18.39 7.97
N SER A 182 2.49 -18.52 8.23
CA SER A 182 3.28 -19.73 7.97
C SER A 182 3.04 -20.80 9.04
N GLU A 183 2.94 -20.42 10.30
CA GLU A 183 2.74 -21.35 11.42
C GLU A 183 1.30 -21.90 11.50
N TYR A 184 0.32 -21.05 11.21
CA TYR A 184 -1.08 -21.32 11.52
C TYR A 184 -2.02 -21.18 10.32
N GLY A 185 -1.55 -20.73 9.15
CA GLY A 185 -2.42 -20.49 8.00
C GLY A 185 -3.33 -19.27 8.17
N ASN A 186 -4.27 -19.06 7.24
CA ASN A 186 -5.25 -17.96 7.36
C ASN A 186 -6.40 -18.39 8.26
N MET A 187 -6.36 -17.96 9.53
CA MET A 187 -7.39 -18.21 10.54
C MET A 187 -8.45 -17.10 10.62
N SER A 188 -8.61 -16.30 9.56
CA SER A 188 -9.53 -15.15 9.54
C SER A 188 -9.20 -14.17 10.69
N SER A 189 -10.21 -13.60 11.35
CA SER A 189 -10.05 -12.59 12.40
C SER A 189 -9.17 -13.05 13.57
N ALA A 190 -9.07 -14.36 13.83
CA ALA A 190 -8.21 -14.89 14.89
C ALA A 190 -6.71 -14.64 14.63
N CYS A 191 -6.28 -14.45 13.37
CA CYS A 191 -4.89 -14.15 13.04
C CYS A 191 -4.34 -12.94 13.79
N VAL A 192 -5.17 -11.93 14.07
CA VAL A 192 -4.72 -10.70 14.70
C VAL A 192 -4.17 -10.95 16.11
N LEU A 193 -4.77 -11.87 16.87
CA LEU A 193 -4.34 -12.20 18.23
C LEU A 193 -2.98 -12.91 18.23
N PHE A 194 -2.77 -13.80 17.27
CA PHE A 194 -1.51 -14.50 17.10
C PHE A 194 -0.40 -13.55 16.62
N ILE A 195 -0.74 -12.58 15.76
CA ILE A 195 0.20 -11.54 15.31
C ILE A 195 0.64 -10.68 16.49
N LEU A 196 -0.31 -10.27 17.33
CA LEU A 196 -0.01 -9.50 18.54
C LEU A 196 0.85 -10.29 19.53
N ASP A 197 0.60 -11.59 19.70
CA ASP A 197 1.44 -12.44 20.55
C ASP A 197 2.85 -12.65 19.98
N GLU A 198 2.99 -12.81 18.66
CA GLU A 198 4.31 -12.87 18.01
C GLU A 198 5.07 -11.55 18.14
N MET A 199 4.38 -10.42 17.92
CA MET A 199 4.96 -9.09 18.13
C MET A 199 5.42 -8.92 19.59
N ARG A 200 4.62 -9.38 20.55
CA ARG A 200 4.98 -9.38 21.98
C ARG A 200 6.22 -10.20 22.25
N LYS A 201 6.26 -11.45 21.81
CA LYS A 201 7.40 -12.36 22.01
C LYS A 201 8.68 -11.79 21.40
N LYS A 202 8.60 -11.29 20.15
CA LYS A 202 9.75 -10.67 19.49
C LYS A 202 10.21 -9.39 20.14
N SER A 203 9.30 -8.58 20.67
CA SER A 203 9.69 -7.38 21.39
C SER A 203 10.49 -7.68 22.66
N ILE A 204 10.10 -8.76 23.37
CA ILE A 204 10.84 -9.25 24.54
C ILE A 204 12.22 -9.79 24.12
N GLU A 205 12.27 -10.63 23.07
CA GLU A 205 13.53 -11.19 22.56
C GLU A 205 14.50 -10.11 22.06
N ASP A 206 13.98 -9.10 21.37
CA ASP A 206 14.76 -7.99 20.80
C ASP A 206 15.08 -6.91 21.87
N GLY A 207 14.68 -7.11 23.14
CA GLY A 207 15.00 -6.22 24.27
C GLY A 207 14.35 -4.83 24.19
N LEU A 208 13.19 -4.73 23.52
CA LEU A 208 12.50 -3.47 23.30
C LEU A 208 11.77 -3.01 24.57
N LYS A 209 11.53 -1.70 24.69
CA LYS A 209 10.93 -1.09 25.89
C LYS A 209 9.51 -1.59 26.19
N THR A 210 8.80 -2.07 25.18
CA THR A 210 7.39 -2.45 25.29
C THR A 210 7.11 -3.68 24.44
N THR A 211 6.03 -4.39 24.78
CA THR A 211 5.50 -5.56 24.06
C THR A 211 4.93 -5.26 22.66
N GLY A 212 4.84 -3.99 22.27
CA GLY A 212 4.31 -3.51 20.99
C GLY A 212 5.40 -3.00 20.07
N GLU A 213 6.53 -3.70 19.98
CA GLU A 213 7.71 -3.29 19.19
C GLU A 213 8.31 -1.95 19.66
N GLY A 214 8.28 -1.67 20.96
CA GLY A 214 8.76 -0.40 21.54
C GLY A 214 7.75 0.75 21.46
N LEU A 215 6.53 0.50 20.99
CA LEU A 215 5.40 1.44 20.97
C LEU A 215 4.41 1.11 22.10
N GLU A 216 3.79 2.13 22.69
CA GLU A 216 2.89 1.97 23.84
C GLU A 216 1.42 1.77 23.45
N TRP A 217 0.95 2.40 22.37
CA TRP A 217 -0.47 2.43 22.03
C TRP A 217 -0.73 1.96 20.62
N GLY A 218 -1.79 1.19 20.44
CA GLY A 218 -2.28 0.72 19.14
C GLY A 218 -3.79 0.72 19.08
N VAL A 219 -4.32 0.61 17.86
CA VAL A 219 -5.76 0.45 17.63
C VAL A 219 -5.95 -0.71 16.67
N LEU A 220 -6.82 -1.64 17.05
CA LEU A 220 -7.21 -2.79 16.26
C LEU A 220 -8.63 -2.59 15.74
N PHE A 221 -8.82 -2.86 14.45
CA PHE A 221 -10.13 -2.83 13.80
C PHE A 221 -10.50 -4.23 13.32
N GLY A 222 -11.69 -4.69 13.68
CA GLY A 222 -12.35 -5.86 13.14
C GLY A 222 -13.50 -5.44 12.22
N PHE A 223 -13.55 -6.01 11.01
CA PHE A 223 -14.63 -5.75 10.05
C PHE A 223 -15.44 -7.04 9.85
N GLY A 224 -16.73 -6.98 10.14
CA GLY A 224 -17.68 -8.07 9.93
C GLY A 224 -18.39 -8.01 8.56
N PRO A 225 -19.01 -9.11 8.11
CA PRO A 225 -19.86 -9.10 6.92
C PRO A 225 -21.06 -8.16 7.14
N GLY A 226 -21.33 -7.27 6.19
CA GLY A 226 -22.39 -6.26 6.30
C GLY A 226 -21.95 -4.88 6.83
N LEU A 227 -20.64 -4.57 6.80
CA LEU A 227 -20.07 -3.26 7.18
C LEU A 227 -20.24 -2.91 8.68
N THR A 228 -20.20 -3.91 9.54
CA THR A 228 -20.02 -3.70 10.98
C THR A 228 -18.53 -3.57 11.31
N VAL A 229 -18.19 -2.59 12.15
CA VAL A 229 -16.81 -2.31 12.57
C VAL A 229 -16.74 -2.37 14.09
N GLU A 230 -15.79 -3.14 14.59
CA GLU A 230 -15.47 -3.22 16.01
C GLU A 230 -14.04 -2.72 16.21
N THR A 231 -13.83 -1.88 17.21
CA THR A 231 -12.54 -1.24 17.46
C THR A 231 -12.08 -1.50 18.89
N VAL A 232 -10.81 -1.88 19.04
CA VAL A 232 -10.17 -2.11 20.33
C VAL A 232 -8.93 -1.23 20.43
N VAL A 233 -8.85 -0.44 21.49
CA VAL A 233 -7.61 0.27 21.85
C VAL A 233 -6.70 -0.72 22.58
N LEU A 234 -5.48 -0.86 22.09
CA LEU A 234 -4.47 -1.75 22.64
C LEU A 234 -3.43 -0.90 23.39
N HIS A 235 -3.15 -1.29 24.63
CA HIS A 235 -2.04 -0.75 25.40
C HIS A 235 -0.97 -1.83 25.53
N SER A 236 0.19 -1.54 24.96
CA SER A 236 1.38 -2.37 25.08
C SER A 236 2.05 -2.06 26.40
N ILE A 237 2.19 -3.09 27.23
CA ILE A 237 2.90 -3.01 28.52
C ILE A 237 4.42 -3.10 28.31
N ALA A 238 5.18 -2.70 29.34
CA ALA A 238 6.63 -2.93 29.39
C ALA A 238 6.94 -4.43 29.16
N ALA A 239 7.96 -4.68 28.34
CA ALA A 239 8.40 -6.03 27.99
C ALA A 239 9.19 -6.69 29.12
#